data_AF-A0A945X4G7-F1
#
_entry.id   AF-A0A945X4G7-F1
#
_cell.length_a   1.000
_cell.length_b   1.000
_cell.length_c   1.000
_cell.angle_alpha   90.00
_cell.angle_beta   90.00
_cell.angle_gamma   90.00
#
_symmetry.space_group_name_H-M   'P 1'
#
loop_
_entity.id
_entity.type
_entity.pdbx_description
1 polymer ?
#
loop_
_entity_poly.entity_id
_entity_poly.type
_entity_poly.pdbx_seq_one_letter_code
_entity_poly.pdbx_strand_id
1 'polypeptide(L)'
;MVKLKNVRKSTSAPSTAQRKTTGQKRTAATRKKGPAKPASNAGVVIGSVGVVFAIGFAIAAGVVAKRCDTETRRLRATVPVEMAKLQESVNTRQAEVSRRRTELGKVINKNITDQSGLITGNQALELMVKELQPEADSLKRNRDKLQEGVDALKEDVGLMGEGVGDLRKKLEALTAKRATQIEEYRDRYRVMKAVYEEKLARPEPEMMRQFYSGHRHSPFAPAAGFFAAEKLYQKRRSQDALRYYTDILKRYPDSEYSPHVRTRLAEIEEGHRFEPFEPGIGFHPYRAPGFVKKN
;
A
#
# COMPACT_ATOMS: atom_id res chain seq x y z
N MET A 1 -1.83 28.74 -27.99
CA MET A 1 -1.99 27.75 -29.07
C MET A 1 -0.91 26.68 -28.91
N VAL A 2 -1.23 25.53 -28.32
CA VAL A 2 -0.27 24.41 -28.18
C VAL A 2 -0.94 23.15 -28.72
N LYS A 3 -0.30 22.54 -29.74
CA LYS A 3 -0.79 21.38 -30.48
C LYS A 3 -0.66 20.11 -29.63
N LEU A 4 -1.78 19.50 -29.27
CA LEU A 4 -1.85 18.15 -28.69
C LEU A 4 -1.67 17.11 -29.82
N LYS A 5 -0.61 16.31 -29.74
CA LYS A 5 -0.40 15.13 -30.61
C LYS A 5 -1.20 13.95 -30.04
N ASN A 6 -2.25 13.59 -30.75
CA ASN A 6 -2.96 12.31 -30.63
C ASN A 6 -2.03 11.13 -30.95
N VAL A 7 -1.96 10.15 -30.05
CA VAL A 7 -1.48 8.80 -30.38
C VAL A 7 -2.63 7.83 -30.15
N ARG A 8 -3.11 7.26 -31.26
CA ARG A 8 -4.19 6.26 -31.32
C ARG A 8 -3.60 4.85 -31.37
N LYS A 9 -4.27 3.95 -30.63
CA LYS A 9 -4.63 2.54 -30.93
C LYS A 9 -3.53 1.57 -31.42
N SER A 10 -3.43 0.44 -30.71
CA SER A 10 -3.60 -0.86 -31.36
C SER A 10 -4.28 -1.87 -30.43
N THR A 11 -5.56 -2.09 -30.70
CA THR A 11 -6.33 -3.29 -30.34
C THR A 11 -5.83 -4.47 -31.17
N SER A 12 -5.50 -5.60 -30.53
CA SER A 12 -5.56 -6.91 -31.18
C SER A 12 -6.25 -7.90 -30.24
N ALA A 13 -7.25 -8.59 -30.80
CA ALA A 13 -8.16 -9.49 -30.12
C ALA A 13 -7.75 -10.97 -30.39
N PRO A 14 -8.61 -11.97 -30.16
CA PRO A 14 -8.35 -13.11 -29.27
C PRO A 14 -7.84 -14.36 -30.00
N SER A 15 -7.06 -15.19 -29.30
CA SER A 15 -6.64 -16.51 -29.80
C SER A 15 -7.56 -17.61 -29.28
N THR A 16 -8.35 -18.17 -30.20
CA THR A 16 -9.18 -19.38 -30.02
C THR A 16 -8.63 -20.46 -30.96
N ALA A 17 -8.09 -21.56 -30.42
CA ALA A 17 -7.77 -22.84 -31.07
C ALA A 17 -6.92 -23.67 -30.07
N GLN A 18 -6.96 -24.99 -29.92
CA GLN A 18 -7.60 -26.10 -30.62
C GLN A 18 -7.43 -27.35 -29.72
N ARG A 19 -8.53 -28.07 -29.50
CA ARG A 19 -8.70 -29.54 -29.52
C ARG A 19 -7.42 -30.41 -29.64
N LYS A 20 -7.25 -31.37 -28.73
CA LYS A 20 -6.83 -32.75 -29.08
C LYS A 20 -7.29 -33.78 -28.04
N THR A 21 -8.13 -34.68 -28.55
CA THR A 21 -8.56 -35.95 -27.98
C THR A 21 -7.42 -37.00 -28.01
N THR A 22 -7.73 -38.17 -27.43
CA THR A 22 -7.33 -39.54 -27.83
C THR A 22 -6.28 -40.29 -27.01
N GLY A 23 -6.63 -41.53 -26.65
CA GLY A 23 -5.76 -42.61 -26.13
C GLY A 23 -6.16 -43.04 -24.71
N GLN A 24 -7.09 -43.97 -24.44
CA GLN A 24 -7.29 -45.33 -24.96
C GLN A 24 -6.03 -46.22 -24.82
N LYS A 25 -5.97 -47.01 -23.73
CA LYS A 25 -5.36 -48.34 -23.74
C LYS A 25 -6.14 -49.28 -22.80
N ARG A 26 -7.00 -50.09 -23.41
CA ARG A 26 -7.48 -51.38 -22.92
C ARG A 26 -6.44 -52.44 -23.25
N THR A 27 -6.21 -53.37 -22.34
CA THR A 27 -5.95 -54.82 -22.56
C THR A 27 -6.07 -55.46 -21.18
N ALA A 28 -7.12 -56.20 -20.78
CA ALA A 28 -7.64 -57.47 -21.30
C ALA A 28 -6.60 -58.61 -21.30
N ALA A 29 -6.69 -59.50 -20.32
CA ALA A 29 -6.26 -60.91 -20.39
C ALA A 29 -6.89 -61.68 -19.21
N THR A 30 -8.04 -62.35 -19.40
CA THR A 30 -8.19 -63.78 -19.72
C THR A 30 -7.83 -64.72 -18.54
N ARG A 31 -8.83 -65.40 -17.94
CA ARG A 31 -9.31 -66.76 -18.29
C ARG A 31 -8.57 -67.80 -17.42
N LYS A 32 -9.23 -68.60 -16.58
CA LYS A 32 -9.91 -69.83 -16.99
C LYS A 32 -10.85 -70.34 -15.89
N LYS A 33 -12.12 -70.52 -16.30
CA LYS A 33 -13.05 -71.58 -15.86
C LYS A 33 -12.44 -72.96 -16.11
N GLY A 34 -12.77 -73.95 -15.27
CA GLY A 34 -12.80 -75.35 -15.70
C GLY A 34 -12.85 -76.39 -14.57
N PRO A 35 -13.45 -77.57 -14.79
CA PRO A 35 -14.33 -78.22 -13.80
C PRO A 35 -13.95 -79.67 -13.41
N ALA A 36 -14.59 -80.13 -12.32
CA ALA A 36 -15.20 -81.45 -12.03
C ALA A 36 -14.63 -82.81 -12.56
N LYS A 37 -14.64 -83.78 -11.61
CA LYS A 37 -14.89 -85.26 -11.73
C LYS A 37 -13.75 -86.16 -12.29
N PRO A 38 -13.83 -87.52 -12.21
CA PRO A 38 -14.33 -88.46 -11.18
C PRO A 38 -13.37 -89.69 -10.96
N ALA A 39 -13.89 -90.73 -10.31
CA ALA A 39 -13.32 -92.03 -9.89
C ALA A 39 -12.59 -92.93 -10.93
N SER A 40 -11.76 -93.86 -10.42
CA SER A 40 -11.55 -95.26 -10.90
C SER A 40 -10.75 -96.01 -9.81
N ASN A 41 -11.15 -97.18 -9.28
CA ASN A 41 -11.27 -98.54 -9.80
C ASN A 41 -9.96 -99.26 -10.16
N ALA A 42 -9.90 -100.51 -9.69
CA ALA A 42 -9.22 -101.69 -10.23
C ALA A 42 -7.79 -102.02 -9.74
N GLY A 43 -7.61 -103.28 -9.33
CA GLY A 43 -6.30 -103.90 -9.17
C GLY A 43 -6.24 -105.16 -8.30
N VAL A 44 -7.05 -106.17 -8.60
CA VAL A 44 -6.86 -107.58 -8.14
C VAL A 44 -5.85 -108.26 -9.07
N VAL A 45 -4.96 -109.14 -8.58
CA VAL A 45 -4.47 -110.40 -9.21
C VAL A 45 -3.46 -111.13 -8.27
N ILE A 46 -3.84 -112.25 -7.64
CA ILE A 46 -3.50 -113.69 -7.88
C ILE A 46 -2.16 -114.19 -7.27
N GLY A 47 -2.22 -115.35 -6.58
CA GLY A 47 -1.11 -116.30 -6.45
C GLY A 47 -1.00 -117.00 -5.08
N SER A 48 -1.88 -117.92 -4.68
CA SER A 48 -1.77 -119.39 -4.84
C SER A 48 -0.50 -120.07 -4.28
N VAL A 49 -0.41 -120.36 -2.95
CA VAL A 49 0.40 -121.47 -2.40
C VAL A 49 -0.14 -121.91 -1.02
N GLY A 50 -0.37 -123.22 -0.82
CA GLY A 50 0.06 -123.87 0.42
C GLY A 50 -1.00 -124.30 1.45
N VAL A 51 -1.77 -125.34 1.13
CA VAL A 51 -2.73 -126.06 2.00
C VAL A 51 -2.09 -126.79 3.21
N VAL A 52 -0.83 -126.54 3.55
CA VAL A 52 -0.16 -127.04 4.77
C VAL A 52 -0.06 -125.97 5.88
N PHE A 53 -0.39 -124.70 5.58
CA PHE A 53 -0.45 -123.63 6.58
C PHE A 53 -1.73 -123.63 7.43
N ALA A 54 -2.81 -124.32 7.05
CA ALA A 54 -4.14 -124.17 7.67
C ALA A 54 -4.24 -124.63 9.14
N ILE A 55 -3.37 -125.52 9.63
CA ILE A 55 -3.40 -126.00 11.03
C ILE A 55 -2.45 -125.18 11.93
N GLY A 56 -1.30 -124.75 11.39
CA GLY A 56 -0.41 -123.79 12.06
C GLY A 56 -0.99 -122.38 12.11
N PHE A 57 -1.74 -121.95 11.09
CA PHE A 57 -2.46 -120.67 11.07
C PHE A 57 -3.64 -120.67 12.05
N ALA A 58 -4.21 -121.81 12.47
CA ALA A 58 -5.25 -121.82 13.51
C ALA A 58 -4.67 -121.55 14.92
N ILE A 59 -3.48 -122.07 15.23
CA ILE A 59 -2.79 -121.84 16.51
C ILE A 59 -2.04 -120.50 16.50
N ALA A 60 -1.38 -120.14 15.40
CA ALA A 60 -0.78 -118.83 15.20
C ALA A 60 -1.85 -117.73 15.08
N ALA A 61 -3.00 -117.95 14.43
CA ALA A 61 -4.13 -117.02 14.51
C ALA A 61 -4.77 -117.01 15.90
N GLY A 62 -4.67 -118.06 16.72
CA GLY A 62 -5.08 -118.00 18.13
C GLY A 62 -4.15 -117.16 19.00
N VAL A 63 -2.82 -117.23 18.78
CA VAL A 63 -1.80 -116.44 19.51
C VAL A 63 -1.67 -115.02 18.96
N VAL A 64 -1.77 -114.83 17.64
CA VAL A 64 -1.91 -113.52 16.99
C VAL A 64 -3.28 -112.94 17.28
N ALA A 65 -4.36 -113.70 17.42
CA ALA A 65 -5.63 -113.18 17.94
C ALA A 65 -5.51 -112.81 19.42
N LYS A 66 -4.76 -113.52 20.28
CA LYS A 66 -4.53 -113.10 21.69
C LYS A 66 -3.56 -111.91 21.83
N ARG A 67 -2.54 -111.79 20.98
CA ARG A 67 -1.65 -110.61 20.93
C ARG A 67 -2.33 -109.42 20.25
N CYS A 68 -3.11 -109.64 19.19
CA CYS A 68 -4.03 -108.65 18.66
C CYS A 68 -5.12 -108.31 19.67
N ASP A 69 -5.63 -109.22 20.49
CA ASP A 69 -6.67 -108.90 21.47
C ASP A 69 -6.09 -108.11 22.66
N THR A 70 -4.82 -108.34 23.03
CA THR A 70 -4.13 -107.51 24.04
C THR A 70 -3.64 -106.17 23.49
N GLU A 71 -3.14 -106.09 22.26
CA GLU A 71 -2.83 -104.82 21.59
C GLU A 71 -4.09 -104.03 21.23
N THR A 72 -5.14 -104.69 20.73
CA THR A 72 -6.42 -104.02 20.49
C THR A 72 -7.08 -103.62 21.79
N ARG A 73 -6.91 -104.32 22.92
CA ARG A 73 -7.35 -103.82 24.25
C ARG A 73 -6.55 -102.62 24.71
N ARG A 74 -5.21 -102.61 24.52
CA ARG A 74 -4.37 -101.44 24.83
C ARG A 74 -4.74 -100.26 23.93
N LEU A 75 -4.84 -100.46 22.63
CA LEU A 75 -5.29 -99.46 21.66
C LEU A 75 -6.72 -99.01 21.96
N ARG A 76 -7.65 -99.91 22.28
CA ARG A 76 -9.04 -99.57 22.65
C ARG A 76 -9.13 -98.83 23.99
N ALA A 77 -8.12 -98.94 24.85
CA ALA A 77 -8.00 -98.18 26.08
C ALA A 77 -7.23 -96.84 25.90
N THR A 78 -6.21 -96.77 25.03
CA THR A 78 -5.41 -95.55 24.81
C THR A 78 -5.99 -94.63 23.74
N VAL A 79 -6.60 -95.17 22.69
CA VAL A 79 -7.28 -94.41 21.63
C VAL A 79 -8.36 -93.47 22.17
N PRO A 80 -9.27 -93.86 23.09
CA PRO A 80 -10.26 -92.91 23.62
C PRO A 80 -9.60 -91.78 24.43
N VAL A 81 -8.48 -92.05 25.12
CA VAL A 81 -7.75 -91.04 25.89
C VAL A 81 -7.04 -90.05 24.96
N GLU A 82 -6.34 -90.54 23.95
CA GLU A 82 -5.67 -89.68 22.96
C GLU A 82 -6.67 -88.95 22.07
N MET A 83 -7.80 -89.58 21.72
CA MET A 83 -8.93 -88.92 21.04
C MET A 83 -9.55 -87.83 21.91
N ALA A 84 -9.70 -88.05 23.22
CA ALA A 84 -10.20 -87.03 24.14
C ALA A 84 -9.24 -85.83 24.24
N LYS A 85 -7.92 -86.07 24.39
CA LYS A 85 -6.91 -85.00 24.36
C LYS A 85 -6.90 -84.24 23.05
N LEU A 86 -7.00 -84.95 21.93
CA LEU A 86 -7.07 -84.32 20.60
C LEU A 86 -8.35 -83.48 20.49
N GLN A 87 -9.49 -84.01 20.91
CA GLN A 87 -10.77 -83.30 20.92
C GLN A 87 -10.71 -82.05 21.80
N GLU A 88 -10.08 -82.13 22.98
CA GLU A 88 -9.85 -80.98 23.86
C GLU A 88 -8.93 -79.93 23.23
N SER A 89 -7.85 -80.36 22.55
CA SER A 89 -6.95 -79.45 21.83
C SER A 89 -7.65 -78.76 20.66
N VAL A 90 -8.50 -79.49 19.93
CA VAL A 90 -9.33 -78.97 18.84
C VAL A 90 -10.33 -77.97 19.41
N ASN A 91 -11.02 -78.30 20.50
CA ASN A 91 -11.97 -77.41 21.17
C ASN A 91 -11.29 -76.14 21.68
N THR A 92 -10.08 -76.25 22.27
CA THR A 92 -9.30 -75.12 22.74
C THR A 92 -8.89 -74.20 21.59
N ARG A 93 -8.35 -74.77 20.51
CA ARG A 93 -8.01 -74.01 19.30
C ARG A 93 -9.24 -73.39 18.64
N GLN A 94 -10.36 -74.10 18.61
CA GLN A 94 -11.64 -73.59 18.12
C GLN A 94 -12.09 -72.37 18.93
N ALA A 95 -11.97 -72.44 20.25
CA ALA A 95 -12.30 -71.34 21.16
C ALA A 95 -11.33 -70.15 20.96
N GLU A 96 -10.02 -70.40 20.83
CA GLU A 96 -9.03 -69.35 20.56
C GLU A 96 -9.27 -68.65 19.22
N VAL A 97 -9.50 -69.42 18.15
CA VAL A 97 -9.85 -68.88 16.83
C VAL A 97 -11.13 -68.06 16.92
N SER A 98 -12.13 -68.52 17.69
CA SER A 98 -13.37 -67.76 17.90
C SER A 98 -13.11 -66.45 18.64
N ARG A 99 -12.29 -66.45 19.71
CA ARG A 99 -11.88 -65.24 20.43
C ARG A 99 -11.14 -64.26 19.52
N ARG A 100 -10.11 -64.72 18.80
CA ARG A 100 -9.37 -63.88 17.84
C ARG A 100 -10.28 -63.33 16.75
N ARG A 101 -11.23 -64.13 16.26
CA ARG A 101 -12.22 -63.66 15.29
C ARG A 101 -13.09 -62.54 15.87
N THR A 102 -13.51 -62.65 17.13
CA THR A 102 -14.28 -61.58 17.79
C THR A 102 -13.44 -60.32 18.03
N GLU A 103 -12.17 -60.45 18.42
CA GLU A 103 -11.26 -59.32 18.62
C GLU A 103 -10.94 -58.60 17.31
N LEU A 104 -10.57 -59.35 16.27
CA LEU A 104 -10.36 -58.81 14.93
C LEU A 104 -11.64 -58.15 14.39
N GLY A 105 -12.81 -58.74 14.64
CA GLY A 105 -14.10 -58.13 14.30
C GLY A 105 -14.30 -56.76 14.97
N LYS A 106 -13.95 -56.62 16.25
CA LYS A 106 -13.98 -55.32 16.96
C LYS A 106 -13.01 -54.31 16.36
N VAL A 107 -11.79 -54.71 16.07
CA VAL A 107 -10.77 -53.84 15.45
C VAL A 107 -11.20 -53.39 14.06
N ILE A 108 -11.74 -54.29 13.24
CA ILE A 108 -12.26 -53.97 11.90
C ILE A 108 -13.41 -52.97 12.00
N ASN A 109 -14.37 -53.20 12.89
CA ASN A 109 -15.51 -52.28 13.07
C ASN A 109 -15.05 -50.89 13.55
N LYS A 110 -14.07 -50.84 14.46
CA LYS A 110 -13.46 -49.58 14.90
C LYS A 110 -12.78 -48.85 13.73
N ASN A 111 -11.94 -49.54 12.97
CA ASN A 111 -11.26 -48.96 11.82
C ASN A 111 -12.24 -48.47 10.75
N ILE A 112 -13.35 -49.18 10.50
CA ILE A 112 -14.40 -48.73 9.59
C ILE A 112 -15.06 -47.43 10.10
N THR A 113 -15.31 -47.35 11.41
CA THR A 113 -15.89 -46.15 12.04
C THR A 113 -14.94 -44.96 11.93
N ASP A 114 -13.66 -45.17 12.24
CA ASP A 114 -12.61 -44.15 12.14
C ASP A 114 -12.43 -43.68 10.69
N GLN A 115 -12.40 -44.62 9.73
CA GLN A 115 -12.31 -44.33 8.29
C GLN A 115 -13.52 -43.51 7.82
N SER A 116 -14.73 -43.87 8.25
CA SER A 116 -15.95 -43.10 7.93
C SER A 116 -15.87 -41.68 8.50
N GLY A 117 -15.36 -41.52 9.72
CA GLY A 117 -15.14 -40.21 10.34
C GLY A 117 -14.16 -39.35 9.54
N LEU A 118 -13.04 -39.93 9.10
CA LEU A 118 -12.04 -39.24 8.26
C LEU A 118 -12.60 -38.85 6.89
N ILE A 119 -13.42 -39.69 6.26
CA ILE A 119 -14.06 -39.36 4.97
C ILE A 119 -14.99 -38.17 5.13
N THR A 120 -15.85 -38.17 6.16
CA THR A 120 -16.76 -37.05 6.44
C THR A 120 -15.98 -35.77 6.75
N GLY A 121 -14.90 -35.87 7.54
CA GLY A 121 -14.02 -34.75 7.85
C GLY A 121 -13.36 -34.13 6.60
N ASN A 122 -12.85 -34.97 5.70
CA ASN A 122 -12.26 -34.50 4.44
C ASN A 122 -13.30 -33.83 3.53
N GLN A 123 -14.51 -34.36 3.44
CA GLN A 123 -15.60 -33.74 2.68
C GLN A 123 -15.99 -32.36 3.24
N ALA A 124 -16.04 -32.21 4.57
CA ALA A 124 -16.31 -30.92 5.21
C ALA A 124 -15.20 -29.91 4.91
N LEU A 125 -13.93 -30.32 4.96
CA LEU A 125 -12.79 -29.48 4.59
C LEU A 125 -12.81 -29.08 3.11
N GLU A 126 -13.13 -30.00 2.21
CA GLU A 126 -13.27 -29.67 0.78
C GLU A 126 -14.38 -28.63 0.52
N LEU A 127 -15.50 -28.71 1.25
CA LEU A 127 -16.57 -27.71 1.16
C LEU A 127 -16.11 -26.35 1.70
N MET A 128 -15.44 -26.32 2.85
CA MET A 128 -14.87 -25.08 3.41
C MET A 128 -13.86 -24.44 2.45
N VAL A 129 -12.98 -25.23 1.82
CA VAL A 129 -12.04 -24.72 0.81
C VAL A 129 -12.79 -24.13 -0.39
N LYS A 130 -13.83 -24.81 -0.88
CA LYS A 130 -14.66 -24.29 -1.98
C LYS A 130 -15.39 -23.00 -1.62
N GLU A 131 -15.84 -22.86 -0.37
CA GLU A 131 -16.54 -21.67 0.12
C GLU A 131 -15.59 -20.49 0.34
N LEU A 132 -14.37 -20.73 0.84
CA LEU A 132 -13.38 -19.69 1.11
C LEU A 132 -12.58 -19.25 -0.14
N GLN A 133 -12.50 -20.10 -1.16
CA GLN A 133 -11.80 -19.76 -2.41
C GLN A 133 -12.28 -18.45 -3.07
N PRO A 134 -13.60 -18.19 -3.27
CA PRO A 134 -14.05 -16.93 -3.85
C PRO A 134 -13.75 -15.71 -2.96
N GLU A 135 -13.76 -15.87 -1.64
CA GLU A 135 -13.38 -14.80 -0.71
C GLU A 135 -11.89 -14.46 -0.88
N ALA A 136 -11.01 -15.47 -0.90
CA ALA A 136 -9.58 -15.28 -1.16
C ALA A 136 -9.31 -14.61 -2.52
N ASP A 137 -10.02 -15.01 -3.56
CA ASP A 137 -9.93 -14.40 -4.89
C ASP A 137 -10.41 -12.93 -4.87
N SER A 138 -11.47 -12.62 -4.11
CA SER A 138 -11.98 -11.26 -3.96
C SER A 138 -10.98 -10.36 -3.20
N LEU A 139 -10.37 -10.87 -2.13
CA LEU A 139 -9.36 -10.16 -1.35
C LEU A 139 -8.11 -9.89 -2.19
N LYS A 140 -7.70 -10.86 -3.02
CA LYS A 140 -6.60 -10.67 -3.95
C LYS A 140 -6.88 -9.56 -4.96
N ARG A 141 -8.07 -9.54 -5.58
CA ARG A 141 -8.47 -8.46 -6.50
C ARG A 141 -8.52 -7.11 -5.79
N ASN A 142 -9.01 -7.05 -4.56
CA ASN A 142 -9.05 -5.82 -3.77
C ASN A 142 -7.65 -5.32 -3.43
N ARG A 143 -6.73 -6.23 -3.06
CA ARG A 143 -5.32 -5.90 -2.85
C ARG A 143 -4.69 -5.32 -4.11
N ASP A 144 -4.90 -5.97 -5.26
CA ASP A 144 -4.33 -5.52 -6.54
C ASP A 144 -4.85 -4.12 -6.92
N LYS A 145 -6.16 -3.87 -6.76
CA LYS A 145 -6.76 -2.53 -6.95
C LYS A 145 -6.20 -1.47 -6.01
N LEU A 146 -6.02 -1.81 -4.73
CA LEU A 146 -5.41 -0.90 -3.75
C LEU A 146 -3.95 -0.60 -4.11
N GLN A 147 -3.22 -1.60 -4.60
CA GLN A 147 -1.84 -1.42 -5.05
C GLN A 147 -1.77 -0.46 -6.25
N GLU A 148 -2.64 -0.62 -7.25
CA GLU A 148 -2.76 0.32 -8.37
C GLU A 148 -3.06 1.75 -7.88
N GLY A 149 -3.97 1.92 -6.91
CA GLY A 149 -4.27 3.22 -6.31
C GLY A 149 -3.10 3.84 -5.56
N VAL A 150 -2.33 3.02 -4.83
CA VAL A 150 -1.10 3.47 -4.14
C VAL A 150 -0.05 3.94 -5.15
N ASP A 151 0.12 3.24 -6.27
CA ASP A 151 1.12 3.60 -7.26
C ASP A 151 0.72 4.86 -8.05
N ALA A 152 -0.57 5.04 -8.35
CA ALA A 152 -1.09 6.30 -8.91
C ALA A 152 -0.86 7.50 -7.97
N LEU A 153 -1.11 7.34 -6.66
CA LEU A 153 -0.86 8.39 -5.68
C LEU A 153 0.63 8.77 -5.56
N LYS A 154 1.54 7.81 -5.71
CA LYS A 154 2.99 8.11 -5.72
C LYS A 154 3.38 8.96 -6.92
N GLU A 155 2.80 8.71 -8.09
CA GLU A 155 3.02 9.51 -9.29
C GLU A 155 2.53 10.96 -9.10
N ASP A 156 1.31 11.13 -8.58
CA ASP A 156 0.74 12.46 -8.26
C ASP A 156 1.60 13.23 -7.25
N VAL A 157 2.08 12.57 -6.18
CA VAL A 157 2.98 13.17 -5.20
C VAL A 157 4.31 13.58 -5.83
N GLY A 158 4.82 12.78 -6.78
CA GLY A 158 6.01 13.13 -7.58
C GLY A 158 5.82 14.43 -8.37
N LEU A 159 4.71 14.54 -9.11
CA LEU A 159 4.38 15.73 -9.90
C LEU A 159 4.19 16.97 -9.02
N MET A 160 3.54 16.83 -7.86
CA MET A 160 3.42 17.93 -6.90
C MET A 160 4.79 18.35 -6.34
N GLY A 161 5.69 17.39 -6.10
CA GLY A 161 7.07 17.66 -5.68
C GLY A 161 7.83 18.54 -6.68
N GLU A 162 7.69 18.29 -7.98
CA GLU A 162 8.27 19.13 -9.03
C GLU A 162 7.69 20.55 -9.01
N GLY A 163 6.35 20.68 -8.88
CA GLY A 163 5.68 21.98 -8.79
C GLY A 163 6.13 22.82 -7.59
N VAL A 164 6.33 22.18 -6.43
CA VAL A 164 6.87 22.85 -5.23
C VAL A 164 8.32 23.30 -5.45
N GLY A 165 9.12 22.49 -6.15
CA GLY A 165 10.49 22.85 -6.54
C GLY A 165 10.56 24.13 -7.38
N ASP A 166 9.69 24.26 -8.39
CA ASP A 166 9.61 25.44 -9.24
C ASP A 166 9.12 26.68 -8.49
N LEU A 167 8.15 26.53 -7.60
CA LEU A 167 7.68 27.62 -6.74
C LEU A 167 8.79 28.12 -5.82
N ARG A 168 9.59 27.21 -5.23
CA ARG A 168 10.74 27.59 -4.40
C ARG A 168 11.79 28.37 -5.18
N LYS A 169 12.14 27.92 -6.39
CA LYS A 169 13.08 28.65 -7.28
C LYS A 169 12.55 30.05 -7.63
N LYS A 170 11.26 30.18 -7.94
CA LYS A 170 10.62 31.49 -8.19
C LYS A 170 10.66 32.39 -6.96
N LEU A 171 10.41 31.83 -5.78
CA LEU A 171 10.49 32.57 -4.52
C LEU A 171 11.91 33.08 -4.27
N GLU A 172 12.93 32.23 -4.43
CA GLU A 172 14.35 32.61 -4.30
C GLU A 172 14.77 33.69 -5.31
N ALA A 173 14.30 33.60 -6.56
CA ALA A 173 14.54 34.64 -7.56
C ALA A 173 13.87 35.98 -7.20
N LEU A 174 12.63 35.94 -6.69
CA LEU A 174 11.91 37.15 -6.25
C LEU A 174 12.53 37.77 -5.00
N THR A 175 13.00 36.97 -4.04
CA THR A 175 13.69 37.50 -2.84
C THR A 175 15.02 38.15 -3.22
N ALA A 176 15.80 37.54 -4.11
CA ALA A 176 17.02 38.14 -4.64
C ALA A 176 16.73 39.46 -5.37
N LYS A 177 15.73 39.48 -6.27
CA LYS A 177 15.32 40.70 -6.98
C LYS A 177 14.82 41.79 -6.03
N ARG A 178 14.10 41.43 -4.96
CA ARG A 178 13.69 42.40 -3.94
C ARG A 178 14.90 42.99 -3.22
N ALA A 179 15.89 42.17 -2.88
CA ALA A 179 17.11 42.64 -2.21
C ALA A 179 17.87 43.64 -3.08
N THR A 180 18.06 43.34 -4.38
CA THR A 180 18.72 44.27 -5.31
C THR A 180 17.95 45.58 -5.46
N GLN A 181 16.62 45.52 -5.59
CA GLN A 181 15.79 46.73 -5.67
C GLN A 181 15.84 47.59 -4.41
N ILE A 182 15.94 46.97 -3.22
CA ILE A 182 16.10 47.69 -1.96
C ILE A 182 17.44 48.41 -1.92
N GLU A 183 18.54 47.75 -2.30
CA GLU A 183 19.87 48.38 -2.33
C GLU A 183 19.93 49.52 -3.37
N GLU A 184 19.45 49.30 -4.59
CA GLU A 184 19.37 50.38 -5.60
C GLU A 184 18.52 51.56 -5.12
N TYR A 185 17.42 51.29 -4.41
CA TYR A 185 16.61 52.34 -3.82
C TYR A 185 17.36 53.09 -2.72
N ARG A 186 18.11 52.39 -1.85
CA ARG A 186 18.94 53.01 -0.79
C ARG A 186 20.00 53.93 -1.39
N ASP A 187 20.66 53.50 -2.45
CA ASP A 187 21.68 54.29 -3.14
C ASP A 187 21.08 55.53 -3.80
N ARG A 188 20.00 55.36 -4.58
CA ARG A 188 19.26 56.48 -5.18
C ARG A 188 18.77 57.46 -4.11
N TYR A 189 18.25 56.96 -3.01
CA TYR A 189 17.78 57.78 -1.89
C TYR A 189 18.92 58.56 -1.24
N ARG A 190 20.09 57.95 -1.02
CA ARG A 190 21.27 58.63 -0.46
C ARG A 190 21.74 59.77 -1.36
N VAL A 191 21.86 59.53 -2.67
CA VAL A 191 22.26 60.55 -3.65
C VAL A 191 21.22 61.67 -3.69
N MET A 192 19.93 61.32 -3.78
CA MET A 192 18.84 62.30 -3.83
C MET A 192 18.78 63.16 -2.57
N LYS A 193 19.02 62.55 -1.39
CA LYS A 193 19.09 63.26 -0.11
C LYS A 193 20.22 64.28 -0.10
N ALA A 194 21.42 63.91 -0.55
CA ALA A 194 22.55 64.83 -0.63
C ALA A 194 22.24 66.03 -1.54
N VAL A 195 21.67 65.79 -2.73
CA VAL A 195 21.26 66.87 -3.65
C VAL A 195 20.17 67.75 -3.04
N TYR A 196 19.20 67.15 -2.34
CA TYR A 196 18.17 67.89 -1.63
C TYR A 196 18.78 68.79 -0.54
N GLU A 197 19.66 68.25 0.30
CA GLU A 197 20.31 69.00 1.40
C GLU A 197 21.20 70.13 0.86
N GLU A 198 21.94 69.89 -0.22
CA GLU A 198 22.74 70.93 -0.89
C GLU A 198 21.85 72.08 -1.39
N LYS A 199 20.75 71.77 -2.07
CA LYS A 199 19.81 72.79 -2.58
C LYS A 199 19.02 73.48 -1.46
N LEU A 200 18.78 72.78 -0.36
CA LEU A 200 18.15 73.35 0.82
C LEU A 200 19.06 74.37 1.51
N ALA A 201 20.37 74.10 1.58
CA ALA A 201 21.35 75.01 2.18
C ALA A 201 21.52 76.33 1.38
N ARG A 202 21.31 76.31 0.07
CA ARG A 202 21.42 77.50 -0.80
C ARG A 202 20.29 78.50 -0.53
N PRO A 203 20.55 79.82 -0.40
CA PRO A 203 19.51 80.80 -0.08
C PRO A 203 18.51 81.07 -1.22
N GLU A 204 18.82 80.67 -2.46
CA GLU A 204 17.98 80.96 -3.62
C GLU A 204 16.74 80.04 -3.67
N PRO A 205 15.52 80.61 -3.77
CA PRO A 205 14.29 79.81 -3.85
C PRO A 205 14.24 78.93 -5.11
N GLU A 206 14.89 79.37 -6.19
CA GLU A 206 14.87 78.72 -7.51
C GLU A 206 15.48 77.32 -7.50
N MET A 207 16.52 77.09 -6.67
CA MET A 207 17.17 75.80 -6.56
C MET A 207 16.22 74.74 -6.00
N MET A 208 15.49 75.09 -4.94
CA MET A 208 14.51 74.21 -4.32
C MET A 208 13.28 74.01 -5.21
N ARG A 209 12.85 75.08 -5.89
CA ARG A 209 11.76 75.06 -6.88
C ARG A 209 12.03 74.09 -8.03
N GLN A 210 13.23 74.13 -8.58
CA GLN A 210 13.67 73.23 -9.65
C GLN A 210 13.74 71.78 -9.15
N PHE A 211 14.25 71.57 -7.94
CA PHE A 211 14.28 70.23 -7.33
C PHE A 211 12.88 69.66 -7.16
N TYR A 212 11.96 70.41 -6.55
CA TYR A 212 10.56 70.00 -6.39
C TYR A 212 9.93 69.64 -7.74
N SER A 213 10.11 70.49 -8.75
CA SER A 213 9.52 70.29 -10.07
C SER A 213 10.04 69.03 -10.77
N GLY A 214 11.33 68.73 -10.63
CA GLY A 214 11.95 67.52 -11.21
C GLY A 214 11.68 66.23 -10.42
N HIS A 215 11.31 66.34 -9.13
CA HIS A 215 11.24 65.18 -8.23
C HIS A 215 9.90 65.08 -7.49
N ARG A 216 8.80 65.46 -8.15
CA ARG A 216 7.44 65.41 -7.58
C ARG A 216 7.02 64.01 -7.11
N HIS A 217 7.54 62.95 -7.71
CA HIS A 217 7.19 61.58 -7.31
C HIS A 217 8.13 61.00 -6.24
N SER A 218 9.10 61.78 -5.76
CA SER A 218 10.06 61.31 -4.77
C SER A 218 9.54 61.46 -3.34
N PRO A 219 10.10 60.71 -2.37
CA PRO A 219 9.83 60.93 -0.95
C PRO A 219 10.20 62.34 -0.45
N PHE A 220 10.99 63.08 -1.22
CA PHE A 220 11.44 64.43 -0.91
C PHE A 220 10.47 65.51 -1.40
N ALA A 221 9.46 65.16 -2.20
CA ALA A 221 8.60 66.11 -2.87
C ALA A 221 7.87 67.09 -1.93
N PRO A 222 7.13 66.66 -0.89
CA PRO A 222 6.41 67.62 -0.04
C PRO A 222 7.36 68.52 0.75
N ALA A 223 8.48 67.97 1.25
CA ALA A 223 9.51 68.77 1.91
C ALA A 223 10.09 69.81 0.95
N ALA A 224 10.46 69.40 -0.26
CA ALA A 224 11.00 70.29 -1.28
C ALA A 224 10.03 71.38 -1.71
N GLY A 225 8.75 71.04 -1.90
CA GLY A 225 7.72 72.02 -2.19
C GLY A 225 7.56 73.00 -1.05
N PHE A 226 7.51 72.50 0.19
CA PHE A 226 7.33 73.32 1.39
C PHE A 226 8.48 74.31 1.55
N PHE A 227 9.72 73.85 1.55
CA PHE A 227 10.88 74.74 1.68
C PHE A 227 11.08 75.67 0.47
N ALA A 228 10.66 75.26 -0.73
CA ALA A 228 10.62 76.18 -1.87
C ALA A 228 9.60 77.32 -1.63
N ALA A 229 8.42 77.00 -1.11
CA ALA A 229 7.39 77.97 -0.77
C ALA A 229 7.84 78.91 0.37
N GLU A 230 8.46 78.38 1.43
CA GLU A 230 9.03 79.18 2.54
C GLU A 230 10.06 80.18 2.02
N LYS A 231 11.02 79.74 1.19
CA LYS A 231 12.03 80.63 0.60
C LYS A 231 11.41 81.71 -0.31
N LEU A 232 10.36 81.37 -1.05
CA LEU A 232 9.62 82.34 -1.87
C LEU A 232 8.90 83.36 -1.01
N TYR A 233 8.25 82.91 0.07
CA TYR A 233 7.53 83.79 0.99
C TYR A 233 8.49 84.75 1.71
N GLN A 234 9.64 84.25 2.17
CA GLN A 234 10.72 85.07 2.73
C GLN A 234 11.20 86.18 1.77
N LYS A 235 11.23 85.90 0.46
CA LYS A 235 11.58 86.86 -0.60
C LYS A 235 10.41 87.74 -1.04
N ARG A 236 9.30 87.76 -0.28
CA ARG A 236 8.06 88.52 -0.57
C ARG A 236 7.37 88.14 -1.89
N ARG A 237 7.62 86.94 -2.40
CA ARG A 237 6.95 86.39 -3.59
C ARG A 237 5.74 85.55 -3.16
N SER A 238 4.82 86.14 -2.39
CA SER A 238 3.72 85.41 -1.74
C SER A 238 2.79 84.69 -2.73
N GLN A 239 2.56 85.26 -3.91
CA GLN A 239 1.74 84.63 -4.96
C GLN A 239 2.34 83.32 -5.49
N ASP A 240 3.67 83.27 -5.64
CA ASP A 240 4.35 82.04 -6.05
C ASP A 240 4.36 81.03 -4.89
N ALA A 241 4.53 81.48 -3.65
CA ALA A 241 4.47 80.62 -2.46
C ALA A 241 3.09 79.95 -2.31
N LEU A 242 1.99 80.71 -2.47
CA LEU A 242 0.61 80.19 -2.45
C LEU A 242 0.42 79.03 -3.44
N ARG A 243 0.96 79.16 -4.66
CA ARG A 243 0.87 78.10 -5.68
C ARG A 243 1.55 76.80 -5.24
N TYR A 244 2.69 76.87 -4.56
CA TYR A 244 3.38 75.68 -4.08
C TYR A 244 2.71 75.08 -2.85
N TYR A 245 2.30 75.89 -1.88
CA TYR A 245 1.54 75.43 -0.72
C TYR A 245 0.25 74.71 -1.12
N THR A 246 -0.52 75.29 -2.04
CA THR A 246 -1.74 74.65 -2.57
C THR A 246 -1.46 73.35 -3.33
N ASP A 247 -0.39 73.29 -4.14
CA ASP A 247 0.02 72.07 -4.85
C ASP A 247 0.43 70.95 -3.87
N ILE A 248 1.07 71.28 -2.75
CA ILE A 248 1.44 70.31 -1.71
C ILE A 248 0.21 69.71 -1.05
N LEU A 249 -0.76 70.54 -0.61
CA LEU A 249 -1.99 70.02 0.01
C LEU A 249 -2.81 69.16 -0.96
N LYS A 250 -2.80 69.52 -2.24
CA LYS A 250 -3.49 68.76 -3.28
C LYS A 250 -2.86 67.40 -3.54
N ARG A 251 -1.52 67.32 -3.57
CA ARG A 251 -0.78 66.11 -3.98
C ARG A 251 -0.36 65.22 -2.81
N TYR A 252 -0.07 65.81 -1.66
CA TYR A 252 0.41 65.13 -0.46
C TYR A 252 -0.42 65.54 0.76
N PRO A 253 -1.75 65.34 0.74
CA PRO A 253 -2.64 65.80 1.81
C PRO A 253 -2.25 65.22 3.18
N ASP A 254 -1.69 64.01 3.21
CA ASP A 254 -1.28 63.29 4.42
C ASP A 254 0.19 63.50 4.79
N SER A 255 0.88 64.47 4.17
CA SER A 255 2.27 64.76 4.51
C SER A 255 2.40 65.39 5.90
N GLU A 256 3.53 65.18 6.56
CA GLU A 256 3.85 65.86 7.84
C GLU A 256 3.89 67.39 7.67
N TYR A 257 4.08 67.88 6.44
CA TYR A 257 4.06 69.31 6.13
C TYR A 257 2.65 69.88 5.99
N SER A 258 1.62 69.07 5.78
CA SER A 258 0.27 69.55 5.47
C SER A 258 -0.33 70.49 6.54
N PRO A 259 -0.22 70.21 7.86
CA PRO A 259 -0.70 71.14 8.88
C PRO A 259 0.00 72.50 8.79
N HIS A 260 1.32 72.49 8.65
CA HIS A 260 2.13 73.71 8.51
C HIS A 260 1.76 74.51 7.26
N VAL A 261 1.52 73.82 6.14
CA VAL A 261 1.10 74.44 4.89
C VAL A 261 -0.25 75.15 5.05
N ARG A 262 -1.21 74.56 5.77
CA ARG A 262 -2.52 75.22 6.02
C ARG A 262 -2.36 76.49 6.84
N THR A 263 -1.54 76.45 7.89
CA THR A 263 -1.23 77.65 8.70
C THR A 263 -0.60 78.74 7.83
N ARG A 264 0.37 78.39 6.98
CA ARG A 264 1.01 79.35 6.06
C ARG A 264 0.06 79.97 5.04
N LEU A 265 -0.86 79.18 4.51
CA LEU A 265 -1.87 79.71 3.58
C LEU A 265 -2.74 80.77 4.28
N ALA A 266 -3.24 80.49 5.48
CA ALA A 266 -4.02 81.44 6.28
C ALA A 266 -3.22 82.71 6.59
N GLU A 267 -1.94 82.56 7.00
CA GLU A 267 -1.07 83.71 7.28
C GLU A 267 -0.90 84.64 6.07
N ILE A 268 -0.70 84.05 4.88
CA ILE A 268 -0.54 84.82 3.64
C ILE A 268 -1.84 85.51 3.24
N GLU A 269 -3.00 84.85 3.43
CA GLU A 269 -4.32 85.41 3.14
C GLU A 269 -4.65 86.62 4.05
N GLU A 270 -4.23 86.55 5.32
CA GLU A 270 -4.36 87.65 6.29
C GLU A 270 -3.32 88.78 6.09
N GLY A 271 -2.36 88.58 5.20
CA GLY A 271 -1.34 89.59 4.88
C GLY A 271 -0.23 89.71 5.92
N HIS A 272 0.01 88.66 6.72
CA HIS A 272 1.12 88.64 7.67
C HIS A 272 2.47 88.73 6.96
N ARG A 273 3.49 89.20 7.69
CA ARG A 273 4.87 89.15 7.21
C ARG A 273 5.42 87.74 7.42
N PHE A 274 6.40 87.36 6.61
CA PHE A 274 7.09 86.10 6.80
C PHE A 274 7.77 86.06 8.17
N GLU A 275 7.38 85.09 8.99
CA GLU A 275 8.04 84.71 10.23
C GLU A 275 8.58 83.29 10.05
N PRO A 276 9.87 83.02 10.30
CA PRO A 276 10.41 81.67 10.20
C PRO A 276 9.63 80.72 11.10
N PHE A 277 9.23 79.55 10.59
CA PHE A 277 8.64 78.51 11.42
C PHE A 277 9.68 78.06 12.46
N GLU A 278 9.23 77.64 13.65
CA GLU A 278 10.12 77.21 14.72
C GLU A 278 11.25 76.30 14.19
N PRO A 279 12.51 76.55 14.60
CA PRO A 279 13.66 75.77 14.14
C PRO A 279 13.50 74.33 14.62
N GLY A 280 12.92 73.47 13.79
CA GLY A 280 12.56 72.12 14.21
C GLY A 280 11.86 71.25 13.17
N ILE A 281 11.22 71.82 12.14
CA ILE A 281 10.70 71.00 11.04
C ILE A 281 11.89 70.52 10.20
N GLY A 282 12.37 69.32 10.54
CA GLY A 282 13.41 68.64 9.80
C GLY A 282 12.95 68.15 8.43
N PHE A 283 13.80 67.36 7.79
CA PHE A 283 13.39 66.60 6.62
C PHE A 283 12.60 65.36 7.05
N HIS A 284 11.33 65.27 6.62
CA HIS A 284 10.45 64.15 6.86
C HIS A 284 10.08 63.48 5.53
N PRO A 285 10.61 62.28 5.23
CA PRO A 285 10.35 61.63 3.95
C PRO A 285 8.88 61.22 3.85
N TYR A 286 8.24 61.59 2.75
CA TYR A 286 6.86 61.21 2.49
C TYR A 286 6.73 59.70 2.33
N ARG A 287 5.81 59.12 3.09
CA ARG A 287 5.41 57.71 2.96
C ARG A 287 4.11 57.67 2.19
N ALA A 288 4.14 57.10 0.99
CA ALA A 288 2.92 56.90 0.22
C ALA A 288 1.91 56.06 1.01
N PRO A 289 0.61 56.41 0.97
CA PRO A 289 -0.45 55.64 1.63
C PRO A 289 -0.45 54.21 1.07
N GLY A 290 -0.14 53.23 1.92
CA GLY A 290 0.04 51.82 1.54
C GLY A 290 1.25 51.12 2.15
N PHE A 291 2.25 51.88 2.65
CA PHE A 291 3.41 51.33 3.36
C PHE A 291 3.27 51.35 4.89
N VAL A 292 2.09 51.68 5.42
CA VAL A 292 1.81 51.60 6.86
C VAL A 292 1.81 50.12 7.22
N LYS A 293 2.75 49.70 8.08
CA LYS A 293 2.73 48.36 8.67
C LYS A 293 1.37 48.19 9.34
N LYS A 294 0.54 47.27 8.83
CA LYS A 294 -0.58 46.74 9.60
C LYS A 294 0.07 46.03 10.79
N ASN A 295 -0.01 46.66 11.96
CA ASN A 295 0.33 46.03 13.23
C ASN A 295 -0.69 44.93 13.54
#